data_AF-A0A6V7XNS6-F1
#
_entry.id   AF-A0A6V7XNS6-F1
#
_cell.length_a   1.000
_cell.length_b   1.000
_cell.length_c   1.000
_cell.angle_alpha   90.00
_cell.angle_beta   90.00
_cell.angle_gamma   90.00
#
_symmetry.space_group_name_H-M   'P 1'
#
loop_
_entity.id
_entity.type
_entity.pdbx_description
1 polymer ?
#
loop_
_entity_poly.entity_id
_entity_poly.type
_entity_poly.pdbx_seq_one_letter_code
_entity_poly.pdbx_strand_id
1 'polypeptide(L)'
;MTSFYIVLPSNTNVEANKTNSFRVRLPHKLQFNSEWEVGLAVMVYPHTWPSLGTTSEQYLNVTWQTDEVVRLNVPSSSCINPHQLKDSLDRSLNESCVELSEKMVGFHLEYLGMLKELRAEAKQEYNILKEMKKKESLENVTKAEHTIRDHHENVNIKTEAEIYSELIEKKTASLNEIKKKILSLTNESGFEAWINAYRKPSSVCNFEFFAKKNRFSLYFNRKFVKNVAMTEQLAYILGFDSCDINEPTVAKFIPDMRGGVSFFMYMHLD
;
A
#
# COMPACT_ATOMS: atom_id res chain seq x y z
N MET A 1 -43.38 37.21 11.95
CA MET A 1 -43.20 36.06 12.89
C MET A 1 -42.83 36.60 14.26
N THR A 2 -43.57 36.31 15.33
CA THR A 2 -43.31 36.86 16.70
C THR A 2 -42.52 35.92 17.60
N SER A 3 -42.22 34.71 17.14
CA SER A 3 -41.43 33.72 17.86
C SER A 3 -40.77 32.74 16.89
N PHE A 4 -39.56 32.31 17.22
CA PHE A 4 -38.80 31.30 16.50
C PHE A 4 -38.09 30.38 17.49
N TYR A 5 -37.78 29.16 17.06
CA TYR A 5 -37.12 28.18 17.91
C TYR A 5 -35.60 28.27 17.73
N ILE A 6 -34.90 28.71 18.77
CA ILE A 6 -33.45 28.55 18.85
C ILE A 6 -33.17 27.19 19.47
N VAL A 7 -32.62 26.27 18.68
CA VAL A 7 -32.01 25.06 19.23
C VAL A 7 -30.55 25.40 19.53
N LEU A 8 -30.27 25.76 20.78
CA LEU A 8 -28.91 25.74 21.30
C LEU A 8 -28.65 24.29 21.70
N PRO A 9 -27.88 23.50 20.94
CA PRO A 9 -27.46 22.23 21.47
C PRO A 9 -26.72 22.49 22.79
N SER A 10 -27.00 21.61 23.76
CA SER A 10 -26.45 21.74 25.10
C SER A 10 -24.93 21.82 25.01
N ASN A 11 -24.33 22.83 25.62
CA ASN A 11 -22.91 22.74 25.96
C ASN A 11 -22.72 21.38 26.67
N THR A 12 -21.84 20.51 26.18
CA THR A 12 -21.62 19.20 26.83
C THR A 12 -21.04 19.37 28.23
N ASN A 13 -20.57 20.57 28.54
CA ASN A 13 -20.09 21.02 29.83
C ASN A 13 -21.23 21.34 30.83
N VAL A 14 -22.22 20.44 30.94
CA VAL A 14 -23.09 20.37 32.13
C VAL A 14 -22.46 19.30 33.02
N GLU A 15 -22.12 19.65 34.26
CA GLU A 15 -21.60 18.68 35.23
C GLU A 15 -22.48 17.42 35.23
N ALA A 16 -21.82 16.25 35.15
CA ALA A 16 -22.40 14.90 35.10
C ALA A 16 -22.87 14.34 33.74
N ASN A 17 -22.65 15.01 32.60
CA ASN A 17 -22.84 14.36 31.29
C ASN A 17 -21.75 13.30 31.02
N LYS A 18 -22.16 12.11 30.56
CA LYS A 18 -21.30 11.00 30.10
C LYS A 18 -21.68 10.61 28.66
N THR A 19 -20.80 9.91 27.96
CA THR A 19 -21.01 9.46 26.56
C THR A 19 -22.32 8.68 26.35
N ASN A 20 -22.80 7.98 27.37
CA ASN A 20 -24.04 7.19 27.34
C ASN A 20 -25.16 7.77 28.25
N SER A 21 -24.99 8.98 28.79
CA SER A 21 -25.95 9.58 29.72
C SER A 21 -25.85 11.10 29.65
N PHE A 22 -26.83 11.71 28.99
CA PHE A 22 -26.90 13.15 28.77
C PHE A 22 -28.16 13.71 29.41
N ARG A 23 -27.99 14.79 30.19
CA ARG A 23 -29.09 15.63 30.66
C ARG A 23 -29.26 16.77 29.68
N VAL A 24 -30.38 16.78 28.96
CA VAL A 24 -30.75 17.88 28.07
C VAL A 24 -31.61 18.86 28.84
N ARG A 25 -31.29 20.15 28.79
CA ARG A 25 -32.21 21.19 29.25
C ARG A 25 -33.31 21.37 28.20
N LEU A 26 -34.57 21.29 28.64
CA LEU A 26 -35.69 21.55 27.74
C LEU A 26 -35.63 22.98 27.19
N PRO A 27 -36.07 23.23 25.95
CA PRO A 27 -36.14 24.57 25.40
C PRO A 27 -36.84 25.53 26.37
N HIS A 28 -36.20 26.65 26.67
CA HIS A 28 -36.79 27.71 27.49
C HIS A 28 -36.99 28.95 26.64
N LYS A 29 -38.14 29.60 26.82
CA LYS A 29 -38.46 30.84 26.10
C LYS A 29 -37.57 31.95 26.62
N LEU A 30 -36.68 32.46 25.76
CA LEU A 30 -35.93 33.68 26.03
C LEU A 30 -36.86 34.88 25.75
N GLN A 31 -36.99 35.76 26.72
CA GLN A 31 -37.66 37.06 26.55
C GLN A 31 -36.58 38.13 26.46
N PHE A 32 -36.50 38.79 25.32
CA PHE A 32 -35.64 39.94 25.12
C PHE A 32 -36.49 41.20 25.33
N ASN A 33 -36.01 42.12 26.17
CA ASN A 33 -36.71 43.37 26.50
C ASN A 33 -36.37 44.53 25.54
N SER A 34 -35.87 44.23 24.34
CA SER A 34 -35.45 45.21 23.32
C SER A 34 -35.79 44.71 21.92
N GLU A 35 -35.69 45.58 20.92
CA GLU A 35 -35.63 45.15 19.50
C GLU A 35 -34.40 44.26 19.30
N TRP A 36 -34.58 43.15 18.59
CA TRP A 36 -33.52 42.19 18.31
C TRP A 36 -33.60 41.74 16.85
N GLU A 37 -32.44 41.57 16.22
CA GLU A 37 -32.27 40.94 14.91
C GLU A 37 -31.36 39.71 15.09
N VAL A 38 -31.55 38.68 14.27
CA VAL A 38 -30.83 37.40 14.43
C VAL A 38 -29.78 37.27 13.34
N GLY A 39 -28.52 37.17 13.76
CA GLY A 39 -27.40 36.81 12.88
C GLY A 39 -27.21 35.28 12.79
N LEU A 40 -26.79 34.82 11.61
CA LEU A 40 -26.37 33.43 11.37
C LEU A 40 -25.21 33.06 12.31
N ALA A 41 -25.44 32.13 13.25
CA ALA A 41 -24.39 31.55 14.07
C ALA A 41 -24.30 30.05 13.80
N VAL A 42 -23.22 29.63 13.14
CA VAL A 42 -22.90 28.21 12.98
C VAL A 42 -22.22 27.73 14.27
N MET A 43 -22.92 26.92 15.06
CA MET A 43 -22.30 26.22 16.19
C MET A 43 -21.69 24.91 15.71
N VAL A 44 -20.39 24.91 15.46
CA VAL A 44 -19.61 23.68 15.26
C VAL A 44 -19.17 23.19 16.63
N TYR A 45 -19.53 21.96 17.02
CA TYR A 45 -18.88 21.29 18.15
C TYR A 45 -17.58 20.68 17.65
N PRO A 46 -16.42 21.31 17.89
CA PRO A 46 -15.21 20.89 17.20
C PRO A 46 -14.59 19.62 17.82
N HIS A 47 -15.14 19.12 18.94
CA HIS A 47 -14.39 18.24 19.85
C HIS A 47 -15.18 17.09 20.49
N THR A 48 -16.47 16.93 20.24
CA THR A 48 -17.25 15.84 20.89
C THR A 48 -17.38 14.58 20.04
N TRP A 49 -17.04 14.63 18.75
CA TRP A 49 -17.19 13.51 17.82
C TRP A 49 -15.85 13.22 17.08
N PRO A 50 -15.48 11.94 16.87
CA PRO A 50 -14.35 11.58 16.01
C PRO A 50 -14.56 12.14 14.60
N SER A 51 -13.50 12.66 13.98
CA SER A 51 -13.56 13.08 12.57
C SER A 51 -13.50 11.85 11.65
N LEU A 52 -12.81 10.80 12.12
CA LEU A 52 -12.68 9.50 11.45
C LEU A 52 -13.33 8.39 12.27
N GLY A 53 -13.98 7.44 11.59
CA GLY A 53 -14.45 6.19 12.19
C GLY A 53 -15.59 6.34 13.18
N THR A 54 -16.51 7.27 12.91
CA THR A 54 -17.73 7.53 13.71
C THR A 54 -18.82 6.50 13.50
N THR A 55 -19.11 6.16 12.25
CA THR A 55 -20.24 5.30 11.86
C THR A 55 -19.79 3.95 11.32
N SER A 56 -18.57 3.87 10.77
CA SER A 56 -18.04 2.67 10.14
C SER A 56 -16.53 2.60 10.35
N GLU A 57 -15.99 1.38 10.35
CA GLU A 57 -14.55 1.15 10.33
C GLU A 57 -13.94 1.79 9.07
N GLN A 58 -12.82 2.49 9.26
CA GLN A 58 -12.09 3.11 8.16
C GLN A 58 -10.85 2.29 7.86
N TYR A 59 -10.55 2.08 6.58
CA TYR A 59 -9.39 1.31 6.17
C TYR A 59 -8.88 1.73 4.79
N LEU A 60 -7.64 1.36 4.52
CA LEU A 60 -7.00 1.43 3.21
C LEU A 60 -6.67 0.00 2.77
N ASN A 61 -7.03 -0.36 1.55
CA ASN A 61 -6.55 -1.58 0.91
C ASN A 61 -5.41 -1.20 -0.05
N VAL A 62 -4.20 -1.66 0.23
CA VAL A 62 -3.06 -1.53 -0.67
C VAL A 62 -2.94 -2.83 -1.46
N THR A 63 -3.17 -2.76 -2.77
CA THR A 63 -2.93 -3.89 -3.67
C THR A 63 -1.52 -3.79 -4.22
N TRP A 64 -0.73 -4.84 -4.01
CA TRP A 64 0.64 -4.94 -4.48
C TRP A 64 0.68 -5.44 -5.93
N GLN A 65 1.78 -5.23 -6.65
CA GLN A 65 1.94 -5.81 -7.99
C GLN A 65 1.96 -7.35 -7.98
N THR A 66 2.19 -7.96 -6.82
CA THR A 66 2.02 -9.40 -6.59
C THR A 66 0.56 -9.86 -6.58
N ASP A 67 -0.40 -8.94 -6.69
CA ASP A 67 -1.86 -9.11 -6.49
C ASP A 67 -2.28 -9.43 -5.04
N GLU A 68 -1.34 -9.43 -4.09
CA GLU A 68 -1.66 -9.48 -2.67
C GLU A 68 -2.34 -8.16 -2.25
N VAL A 69 -3.34 -8.26 -1.36
CA VAL A 69 -4.06 -7.10 -0.84
C VAL A 69 -3.86 -7.03 0.66
N VAL A 70 -3.37 -5.88 1.12
CA VAL A 70 -3.22 -5.59 2.55
C VAL A 70 -4.26 -4.58 2.94
N ARG A 71 -5.09 -4.95 3.92
CA ARG A 71 -5.95 -4.01 4.62
C ARG A 71 -5.20 -3.38 5.79
N LEU A 72 -5.11 -2.06 5.76
CA LEU A 72 -4.54 -1.22 6.81
C LEU A 72 -5.68 -0.48 7.49
N ASN A 73 -5.90 -0.77 8.77
CA ASN A 73 -6.99 -0.15 9.52
C ASN A 73 -6.60 1.28 9.92
N VAL A 74 -7.51 2.22 9.69
CA VAL A 74 -7.36 3.61 10.12
C VAL A 74 -8.16 3.79 11.41
N PRO A 75 -7.50 3.99 12.56
CA PRO A 75 -8.19 4.06 13.84
C PRO A 75 -9.07 5.30 13.91
N SER A 76 -10.22 5.16 14.59
CA SER A 76 -11.10 6.28 14.89
C SER A 76 -10.33 7.35 15.66
N SER A 77 -10.37 8.59 15.16
CA SER A 77 -9.60 9.68 15.75
C SER A 77 -10.29 11.03 15.50
N SER A 78 -10.14 11.93 16.48
CA SER A 78 -10.53 13.34 16.36
C SER A 78 -9.31 14.14 15.90
N CYS A 79 -9.18 14.31 14.58
CA CYS A 79 -8.08 15.06 14.00
C CYS A 79 -8.46 16.55 13.92
N ILE A 80 -7.68 17.41 14.59
CA ILE A 80 -7.95 18.86 14.69
C ILE A 80 -7.43 19.60 13.46
N ASN A 81 -6.40 19.04 12.82
CA ASN A 81 -5.79 19.62 11.63
C ASN A 81 -5.30 18.52 10.67
N PRO A 82 -5.03 18.87 9.40
CA PRO A 82 -4.57 17.90 8.40
C PRO A 82 -3.23 17.22 8.75
N HIS A 83 -2.36 17.85 9.55
CA HIS A 83 -1.11 17.23 9.97
C HIS A 83 -1.35 16.05 10.93
N GLN A 84 -2.25 16.20 11.89
CA GLN A 84 -2.64 15.10 12.78
C GLN A 84 -3.30 13.94 12.03
N LEU A 85 -4.08 14.26 11.00
CA LEU A 85 -4.67 13.25 10.11
C LEU A 85 -3.57 12.49 9.35
N LYS A 86 -2.61 13.21 8.78
CA LYS A 86 -1.43 12.61 8.13
C LYS A 86 -0.68 11.68 9.08
N ASP A 87 -0.39 12.13 10.30
CA ASP A 87 0.36 11.34 11.29
C ASP A 87 -0.40 10.05 11.66
N SER A 88 -1.73 10.10 11.71
CA SER A 88 -2.56 8.91 11.93
C SER A 88 -2.47 7.94 10.75
N LEU A 89 -2.53 8.45 9.51
CA LEU A 89 -2.40 7.62 8.30
C LEU A 89 -1.02 7.01 8.17
N ASP A 90 0.03 7.79 8.46
CA ASP A 90 1.41 7.30 8.47
C ASP A 90 1.58 6.18 9.51
N ARG A 91 0.92 6.28 10.67
CA ARG A 91 0.94 5.20 11.66
C ARG A 91 0.28 3.93 11.12
N SER A 92 -0.90 4.03 10.52
CA SER A 92 -1.58 2.90 9.87
C SER A 92 -0.76 2.29 8.74
N LEU A 93 -0.09 3.11 7.91
CA LEU A 93 0.82 2.65 6.85
C LEU A 93 2.11 2.03 7.37
N ASN A 94 2.49 2.31 8.61
CA ASN A 94 3.65 1.72 9.27
C ASN A 94 3.32 0.44 10.04
N GLU A 95 2.04 0.04 10.13
CA GLU A 95 1.71 -1.30 10.57
C GLU A 95 2.26 -2.29 9.53
N SER A 96 3.43 -2.86 9.84
CA SER A 96 4.22 -3.66 8.93
C SER A 96 3.45 -4.89 8.47
N CYS A 97 3.52 -5.20 7.16
CA CYS A 97 2.99 -6.44 6.61
C CYS A 97 3.99 -7.58 6.84
N VAL A 98 4.17 -7.95 8.11
CA VAL A 98 5.18 -8.93 8.53
C VAL A 98 5.00 -10.23 7.74
N GLU A 99 3.77 -10.72 7.64
CA GLU A 99 3.44 -11.96 6.93
C GLU A 99 3.88 -11.96 5.46
N LEU A 100 3.59 -10.89 4.71
CA LEU A 100 4.00 -10.79 3.29
C LEU A 100 5.52 -10.65 3.16
N SER A 101 6.15 -9.92 4.08
CA SER A 101 7.62 -9.81 4.09
C SER A 101 8.28 -11.16 4.38
N GLU A 102 7.73 -11.96 5.30
CA GLU A 102 8.22 -13.30 5.63
C GLU A 102 7.99 -14.29 4.49
N LYS A 103 6.83 -14.26 3.83
CA LYS A 103 6.58 -15.04 2.60
C LYS A 103 7.59 -14.70 1.52
N MET A 104 7.90 -13.41 1.32
CA MET A 104 8.89 -12.97 0.33
C MET A 104 10.30 -13.41 0.69
N VAL A 105 10.69 -13.34 1.97
CA VAL A 105 11.98 -13.86 2.46
C VAL A 105 12.07 -15.37 2.27
N GLY A 106 11.02 -16.11 2.62
CA GLY A 106 10.96 -17.57 2.44
C GLY A 106 11.14 -17.96 0.97
N PHE A 107 10.42 -17.27 0.07
CA PHE A 107 10.57 -17.49 -1.36
C PHE A 107 11.97 -17.12 -1.87
N HIS A 108 12.55 -16.01 -1.39
CA HIS A 108 13.91 -15.61 -1.74
C HIS A 108 14.95 -16.67 -1.36
N LEU A 109 14.85 -17.22 -0.14
CA LEU A 109 15.74 -18.28 0.34
C LEU A 109 15.58 -19.58 -0.45
N GLU A 110 14.34 -19.98 -0.75
CA GLU A 110 14.04 -21.13 -1.60
C GLU A 110 14.68 -20.95 -2.99
N TYR A 111 14.53 -19.76 -3.59
CA TYR A 111 15.10 -19.44 -4.88
C TYR A 111 16.63 -19.47 -4.87
N LEU A 112 17.27 -18.91 -3.83
CA LEU A 112 18.73 -19.00 -3.68
C LEU A 112 19.22 -20.44 -3.48
N GLY A 113 18.47 -21.28 -2.77
CA GLY A 113 18.75 -22.71 -2.63
C GLY A 113 18.73 -23.42 -3.98
N MET A 114 17.66 -23.21 -4.74
CA MET A 114 17.52 -23.74 -6.10
C MET A 114 18.68 -23.31 -7.00
N LEU A 115 19.07 -22.04 -7.02
CA LEU A 115 20.19 -21.57 -7.85
C LEU A 115 21.52 -22.24 -7.48
N LYS A 116 21.76 -22.52 -6.18
CA LYS A 116 22.97 -23.24 -5.74
C LYS A 116 22.97 -24.69 -6.25
N GLU A 117 21.82 -25.37 -6.17
CA GLU A 117 21.67 -26.74 -6.68
C GLU A 117 21.90 -26.80 -8.19
N LEU A 118 21.25 -25.92 -8.96
CA LEU A 118 21.41 -25.86 -10.41
C LEU A 118 22.86 -25.56 -10.82
N ARG A 119 23.58 -24.75 -10.02
CA ARG A 119 25.00 -24.47 -10.27
C ARG A 119 25.88 -25.68 -10.00
N ALA A 120 25.57 -26.47 -8.98
CA ALA A 120 26.27 -27.73 -8.71
C ALA A 120 26.02 -28.75 -9.82
N GLU A 121 24.77 -28.85 -10.30
CA GLU A 121 24.37 -29.71 -11.41
C GLU A 121 25.07 -29.31 -12.72
N ALA A 122 25.05 -28.02 -13.08
CA ALA A 122 25.74 -27.51 -14.26
C ALA A 122 27.24 -27.83 -14.24
N LYS A 123 27.88 -27.71 -13.07
CA LYS A 123 29.29 -28.06 -12.90
C LYS A 123 29.55 -29.56 -13.06
N GLN A 124 28.65 -30.41 -12.59
CA GLN A 124 28.75 -31.86 -12.77
C GLN A 124 28.60 -32.24 -14.25
N GLU A 125 27.58 -31.72 -14.93
CA GLU A 125 27.36 -31.97 -16.36
C GLU A 125 28.53 -31.49 -17.22
N TYR A 126 29.06 -30.29 -16.94
CA TYR A 126 30.24 -29.77 -17.62
C TYR A 126 31.47 -30.67 -17.44
N ASN A 127 31.72 -31.18 -16.23
CA ASN A 127 32.83 -32.10 -15.98
C ASN A 127 32.67 -33.42 -16.75
N ILE A 128 31.44 -33.96 -16.82
CA ILE A 128 31.15 -35.17 -17.60
C ILE A 128 31.43 -34.92 -19.08
N LEU A 129 30.92 -33.82 -19.66
CA LEU A 129 31.17 -33.45 -21.06
C LEU A 129 32.66 -33.26 -21.36
N LYS A 130 33.39 -32.64 -20.43
CA LYS A 130 34.84 -32.45 -20.55
C LYS A 130 35.61 -33.77 -20.54
N GLU A 131 35.27 -34.70 -19.64
CA GLU A 131 35.89 -36.02 -19.57
C GLU A 131 35.53 -36.90 -20.78
N MET A 132 34.28 -36.82 -21.27
CA MET A 132 33.86 -37.50 -22.51
C MET A 132 34.67 -37.00 -23.71
N LYS A 133 34.85 -35.68 -23.88
CA LYS A 133 35.70 -35.13 -24.95
C LYS A 133 37.14 -35.61 -24.82
N LYS A 134 37.67 -35.66 -23.60
CA LYS A 134 39.04 -36.13 -23.36
C LYS A 134 39.20 -37.58 -23.79
N LYS A 135 38.24 -38.45 -23.47
CA LYS A 135 38.22 -39.85 -23.92
C LYS A 135 38.11 -39.97 -25.45
N GLU A 136 37.18 -39.23 -26.07
CA GLU A 136 37.04 -39.20 -27.54
C GLU A 136 38.32 -38.73 -28.24
N SER A 137 38.99 -37.71 -27.68
CA SER A 137 40.27 -37.25 -28.23
C SER A 137 41.38 -38.30 -28.12
N LEU A 138 41.42 -39.10 -27.05
CA LEU A 138 42.38 -40.20 -26.88
C LEU A 138 42.10 -41.35 -27.84
N GLU A 139 40.82 -41.72 -28.02
CA GLU A 139 40.40 -42.76 -28.98
C GLU A 139 40.63 -42.34 -30.43
N ASN A 140 40.46 -41.05 -30.76
CA ASN A 140 40.71 -40.54 -32.10
C ASN A 140 42.21 -40.47 -32.41
N VAL A 141 43.08 -40.16 -31.44
CA VAL A 141 44.55 -40.22 -31.63
C VAL A 141 45.02 -41.66 -31.88
N THR A 142 44.51 -42.62 -31.12
CA THR A 142 44.84 -44.06 -31.32
C THR A 142 44.30 -44.62 -32.65
N LYS A 143 43.19 -44.09 -33.18
CA LYS A 143 42.69 -44.44 -34.52
C LYS A 143 43.39 -43.69 -35.66
N ALA A 144 43.83 -42.45 -35.43
CA ALA A 144 44.53 -41.63 -36.42
C ALA A 144 45.96 -42.08 -36.70
N GLU A 145 46.61 -42.83 -35.79
CA GLU A 145 47.87 -43.53 -36.08
C GLU A 145 47.73 -44.56 -37.23
N HIS A 146 46.52 -44.91 -37.66
CA HIS A 146 46.27 -45.78 -38.82
C HIS A 146 45.76 -45.09 -40.09
N THR A 147 45.45 -43.79 -40.09
CA THR A 147 44.99 -43.10 -41.32
C THR A 147 45.33 -41.61 -41.31
N ILE A 148 46.11 -41.16 -42.30
CA ILE A 148 46.51 -39.75 -42.50
C ILE A 148 45.33 -38.93 -43.05
N ARG A 149 45.11 -37.73 -42.46
CA ARG A 149 44.27 -36.59 -42.91
C ARG A 149 42.76 -36.85 -42.89
N ASP A 150 41.86 -36.01 -42.41
CA ASP A 150 41.73 -34.54 -42.44
C ASP A 150 40.60 -34.12 -41.46
N HIS A 151 40.48 -32.80 -41.25
CA HIS A 151 39.35 -32.08 -40.63
C HIS A 151 39.17 -32.20 -39.10
N HIS A 152 39.85 -31.29 -38.38
CA HIS A 152 39.41 -30.86 -37.05
C HIS A 152 38.13 -30.04 -37.17
N GLU A 153 36.96 -30.69 -37.17
CA GLU A 153 35.72 -30.01 -36.80
C GLU A 153 35.83 -29.59 -35.33
N ASN A 154 35.76 -28.28 -35.11
CA ASN A 154 35.85 -27.68 -33.80
C ASN A 154 34.52 -27.92 -33.08
N VAL A 155 34.35 -29.09 -32.47
CA VAL A 155 33.17 -29.44 -31.67
C VAL A 155 33.10 -28.45 -30.49
N ASN A 156 32.20 -27.48 -30.63
CA ASN A 156 31.94 -26.43 -29.66
C ASN A 156 31.24 -27.06 -28.46
N ILE A 157 31.96 -27.20 -27.34
CA ILE A 157 31.40 -27.74 -26.11
C ILE A 157 30.69 -26.62 -25.40
N LYS A 158 29.45 -26.87 -24.97
CA LYS A 158 28.71 -25.95 -24.13
C LYS A 158 29.52 -25.61 -22.88
N THR A 159 29.65 -24.32 -22.61
CA THR A 159 30.30 -23.82 -21.39
C THR A 159 29.43 -24.11 -20.16
N GLU A 160 30.04 -24.16 -18.97
CA GLU A 160 29.30 -24.29 -17.70
C GLU A 160 28.19 -23.22 -17.56
N ALA A 161 28.44 -22.01 -18.06
CA ALA A 161 27.49 -20.89 -18.01
C ALA A 161 26.27 -21.11 -18.93
N GLU A 162 26.47 -21.71 -20.12
CA GLU A 162 25.39 -22.05 -21.03
C GLU A 162 24.51 -23.16 -20.46
N ILE A 163 25.12 -24.22 -19.91
CA ILE A 163 24.40 -25.30 -19.23
C ILE A 163 23.59 -24.76 -18.04
N TYR A 164 24.21 -23.91 -17.21
CA TYR A 164 23.54 -23.29 -16.07
C TYR A 164 22.35 -22.43 -16.49
N SER A 165 22.47 -21.68 -17.59
CA SER A 165 21.38 -20.84 -18.10
C SER A 165 20.20 -21.69 -18.59
N GLU A 166 20.48 -22.77 -19.34
CA GLU A 166 19.45 -23.73 -19.80
C GLU A 166 18.71 -24.40 -18.62
N LEU A 167 19.45 -24.77 -17.57
CA LEU A 167 18.88 -25.36 -16.36
C LEU A 167 17.99 -24.36 -15.59
N ILE A 168 18.40 -23.08 -15.50
CA ILE A 168 17.55 -22.03 -14.91
C ILE A 168 16.27 -21.87 -15.72
N GLU A 169 16.34 -21.77 -17.05
CA GLU A 169 15.16 -21.60 -17.90
C GLU A 169 14.18 -22.76 -17.74
N LYS A 170 14.69 -24.00 -17.76
CA LYS A 170 13.89 -25.20 -17.53
C LYS A 170 13.22 -25.20 -16.15
N LYS A 171 13.96 -24.85 -15.10
CA LYS A 171 13.44 -24.85 -13.74
C LYS A 171 12.44 -23.72 -13.51
N THR A 172 12.71 -22.52 -14.02
CA THR A 172 11.80 -21.38 -13.93
C THR A 172 10.51 -21.60 -14.72
N ALA A 173 10.57 -22.29 -15.86
CA ALA A 173 9.38 -22.72 -16.61
C ALA A 173 8.48 -23.67 -15.80
N SER A 174 9.06 -24.51 -14.94
CA SER A 174 8.35 -25.46 -14.07
C SER A 174 7.72 -24.85 -12.83
N LEU A 175 8.03 -23.59 -12.50
CA LEU A 175 7.44 -22.90 -11.35
C LEU A 175 5.95 -22.60 -11.57
N ASN A 176 5.21 -22.44 -10.48
CA ASN A 176 3.84 -21.97 -10.57
C ASN A 176 3.77 -20.49 -11.00
N GLU A 177 2.60 -20.07 -11.50
CA GLU A 177 2.41 -18.73 -12.07
C GLU A 177 2.67 -17.61 -11.04
N ILE A 178 2.33 -17.83 -9.77
CA ILE A 178 2.59 -16.85 -8.70
C ILE A 178 4.10 -16.62 -8.51
N LYS A 179 4.89 -17.70 -8.40
CA LYS A 179 6.35 -17.61 -8.24
C LYS A 179 7.01 -17.02 -9.48
N LYS A 180 6.55 -17.35 -10.68
CA LYS A 180 7.02 -16.71 -11.94
C LYS A 180 6.76 -15.21 -11.93
N LYS A 181 5.56 -14.79 -11.54
CA LYS A 181 5.20 -13.37 -11.42
C LYS A 181 6.11 -12.66 -10.42
N ILE A 182 6.29 -13.22 -9.23
CA ILE A 182 7.20 -12.66 -8.23
C ILE A 182 8.62 -12.52 -8.79
N LEU A 183 9.14 -13.56 -9.46
CA LEU A 183 10.46 -13.51 -10.08
C LEU A 183 10.57 -12.38 -11.10
N SER A 184 9.60 -12.23 -11.99
CA SER A 184 9.60 -11.13 -12.96
C SER A 184 9.62 -9.75 -12.29
N LEU A 185 8.86 -9.55 -11.21
CA LEU A 185 8.82 -8.29 -10.46
C LEU A 185 10.13 -8.04 -9.70
N THR A 186 10.77 -9.09 -9.21
CA THR A 186 12.04 -8.98 -8.46
C THR A 186 13.26 -8.83 -9.37
N ASN A 187 13.20 -9.23 -10.65
CA ASN A 187 14.30 -9.01 -11.59
C ASN A 187 14.59 -7.52 -11.81
N GLU A 188 13.56 -6.68 -11.78
CA GLU A 188 13.73 -5.23 -11.98
C GLU A 188 14.15 -4.47 -10.72
N SER A 189 13.66 -4.88 -9.55
CA SER A 189 13.80 -4.12 -8.30
C SER A 189 14.64 -4.80 -7.22
N GLY A 190 14.88 -6.11 -7.34
CA GLY A 190 15.55 -6.94 -6.34
C GLY A 190 14.63 -7.40 -5.20
N PHE A 191 14.91 -8.59 -4.65
CA PHE A 191 14.16 -9.16 -3.53
C PHE A 191 14.20 -8.28 -2.28
N GLU A 192 15.35 -7.72 -1.93
CA GLU A 192 15.50 -6.86 -0.74
C GLU A 192 14.64 -5.60 -0.80
N ALA A 193 14.50 -4.99 -1.97
CA ALA A 193 13.64 -3.81 -2.14
C ALA A 193 12.17 -4.18 -1.89
N TRP A 194 11.72 -5.33 -2.39
CA TRP A 194 10.38 -5.86 -2.15
C TRP A 194 10.14 -6.22 -0.67
N ILE A 195 11.11 -6.88 -0.02
CA ILE A 195 11.03 -7.21 1.40
C ILE A 195 10.90 -5.93 2.24
N ASN A 196 11.70 -4.91 1.94
CA ASN A 196 11.64 -3.63 2.63
C ASN A 196 10.33 -2.88 2.36
N ALA A 197 9.81 -2.94 1.13
CA ALA A 197 8.51 -2.36 0.79
C ALA A 197 7.37 -2.98 1.64
N TYR A 198 7.35 -4.31 1.80
CA TYR A 198 6.37 -4.97 2.68
C TYR A 198 6.56 -4.67 4.16
N ARG A 199 7.81 -4.58 4.65
CA ARG A 199 8.11 -4.25 6.04
C ARG A 199 7.69 -2.82 6.40
N LYS A 200 7.85 -1.90 5.44
CA LYS A 200 7.55 -0.48 5.64
C LYS A 200 6.76 0.07 4.45
N PRO A 201 5.43 -0.20 4.39
CA PRO A 201 4.58 0.28 3.30
C PRO A 201 4.63 1.80 3.12
N SER A 202 4.80 2.54 4.21
CA SER A 202 5.01 4.01 4.18
C SER A 202 6.18 4.49 3.30
N SER A 203 7.18 3.64 3.03
CA SER A 203 8.31 3.97 2.16
C SER A 203 7.95 3.96 0.67
N VAL A 204 6.88 3.27 0.31
CA VAL A 204 6.43 3.09 -1.08
C VAL A 204 5.01 3.60 -1.31
N CYS A 205 4.28 3.98 -0.26
CA CYS A 205 2.94 4.55 -0.30
C CYS A 205 2.76 5.50 0.88
N ASN A 206 2.57 6.80 0.63
CA ASN A 206 2.45 7.79 1.68
C ASN A 206 1.48 8.93 1.32
N PHE A 207 0.91 9.53 2.35
CA PHE A 207 0.12 10.76 2.22
C PHE A 207 1.00 11.97 2.53
N GLU A 208 0.87 13.01 1.71
CA GLU A 208 1.52 14.29 1.93
C GLU A 208 0.47 15.40 1.97
N PHE A 209 0.53 16.25 2.97
CA PHE A 209 -0.34 17.42 3.06
C PHE A 209 0.39 18.67 2.59
N PHE A 210 -0.09 19.28 1.51
CA PHE A 210 0.50 20.48 0.93
C PHE A 210 -0.18 21.74 1.47
N ALA A 211 0.38 22.31 2.53
CA ALA A 211 -0.22 23.44 3.26
C ALA A 211 -0.60 24.64 2.38
N LYS A 212 0.21 24.98 1.36
CA LYS A 212 -0.06 26.12 0.47
C LYS A 212 -1.33 25.95 -0.39
N LYS A 213 -1.67 24.71 -0.79
CA LYS A 213 -2.91 24.41 -1.54
C LYS A 213 -4.01 23.85 -0.65
N ASN A 214 -3.71 23.60 0.63
CA ASN A 214 -4.59 22.96 1.60
C ASN A 214 -5.19 21.65 1.05
N ARG A 215 -4.33 20.76 0.54
CA ARG A 215 -4.73 19.50 -0.13
C ARG A 215 -3.81 18.36 0.24
N PHE A 216 -4.38 17.15 0.32
CA PHE A 216 -3.59 15.92 0.39
C PHE A 216 -3.12 15.49 -0.99
N SER A 217 -2.01 14.76 -1.02
CA SER A 217 -1.53 14.00 -2.15
C SER A 217 -1.27 12.58 -1.68
N LEU A 218 -1.70 11.61 -2.47
CA LEU A 218 -1.32 10.22 -2.28
C LEU A 218 -0.21 9.92 -3.29
N TYR A 219 0.96 9.57 -2.77
CA TYR A 219 2.07 9.09 -3.58
C TYR A 219 2.28 7.60 -3.33
N PHE A 220 2.50 6.84 -4.39
CA PHE A 220 3.01 5.49 -4.28
C PHE A 220 3.87 5.09 -5.47
N ASN A 221 4.82 4.20 -5.21
CA ASN A 221 5.72 3.67 -6.23
C ASN A 221 5.05 2.52 -6.99
N ARG A 222 4.76 2.76 -8.27
CA ARG A 222 4.08 1.79 -9.17
C ARG A 222 4.85 0.49 -9.39
N LYS A 223 6.16 0.46 -9.09
CA LYS A 223 6.94 -0.79 -9.11
C LYS A 223 6.45 -1.79 -8.07
N PHE A 224 5.93 -1.31 -6.94
CA PHE A 224 5.51 -2.15 -5.82
C PHE A 224 4.00 -2.17 -5.65
N VAL A 225 3.36 -1.01 -5.78
CA VAL A 225 1.93 -0.83 -5.52
C VAL A 225 1.17 -0.71 -6.84
N LYS A 226 0.12 -1.52 -6.99
CA LYS A 226 -0.75 -1.54 -8.16
C LYS A 226 -1.85 -0.50 -8.06
N ASN A 227 -2.56 -0.48 -6.93
CA ASN A 227 -3.54 0.53 -6.59
C ASN A 227 -3.75 0.62 -5.09
N VAL A 228 -4.35 1.73 -4.65
CA VAL A 228 -4.77 1.96 -3.28
C VAL A 228 -6.26 2.24 -3.31
N ALA A 229 -7.03 1.43 -2.59
CA ALA A 229 -8.45 1.65 -2.36
C ALA A 229 -8.68 2.10 -0.93
N MET A 230 -9.66 2.96 -0.68
CA MET A 230 -10.02 3.41 0.66
C MET A 230 -11.53 3.50 0.85
N THR A 231 -11.98 3.59 2.09
CA THR A 231 -13.40 3.78 2.40
C THR A 231 -13.90 5.14 1.89
N GLU A 232 -15.18 5.22 1.53
CA GLU A 232 -15.81 6.45 1.02
C GLU A 232 -15.65 7.64 1.97
N GLN A 233 -15.88 7.42 3.26
CA GLN A 233 -15.72 8.46 4.28
C GLN A 233 -14.27 8.94 4.35
N LEU A 234 -13.27 8.04 4.24
CA LEU A 234 -11.87 8.42 4.27
C LEU A 234 -11.47 9.20 3.00
N ALA A 235 -11.91 8.76 1.82
CA ALA A 235 -11.70 9.48 0.57
C ALA A 235 -12.28 10.90 0.62
N TYR A 236 -13.51 11.02 1.14
CA TYR A 236 -14.20 12.30 1.33
C TYR A 236 -13.42 13.23 2.28
N ILE A 237 -13.03 12.73 3.47
CA ILE A 237 -12.27 13.52 4.46
C ILE A 237 -10.94 13.99 3.89
N LEU A 238 -10.28 13.16 3.07
CA LEU A 238 -9.02 13.50 2.42
C LEU A 238 -9.17 14.40 1.18
N GLY A 239 -10.40 14.56 0.67
CA GLY A 239 -10.72 15.38 -0.48
C GLY A 239 -10.49 14.71 -1.84
N PHE A 240 -10.41 13.38 -1.88
CA PHE A 240 -10.36 12.61 -3.14
C PHE A 240 -11.78 12.42 -3.70
N ASP A 241 -11.90 12.44 -5.04
CA ASP A 241 -13.17 12.21 -5.74
C ASP A 241 -13.38 10.74 -6.15
N SER A 242 -12.43 9.86 -5.82
CA SER A 242 -12.48 8.42 -6.03
C SER A 242 -11.97 7.68 -4.80
N CYS A 243 -12.56 6.53 -4.52
CA CYS A 243 -12.09 5.58 -3.50
C CYS A 243 -10.95 4.72 -4.01
N ASP A 244 -10.91 4.45 -5.32
CA ASP A 244 -9.90 3.65 -5.99
C ASP A 244 -8.92 4.56 -6.71
N ILE A 245 -7.66 4.56 -6.24
CA ILE A 245 -6.59 5.40 -6.77
C ILE A 245 -5.53 4.49 -7.40
N ASN A 246 -5.44 4.55 -8.73
CA ASN A 246 -4.53 3.74 -9.53
C ASN A 246 -3.21 4.45 -9.87
N GLU A 247 -3.15 5.77 -9.64
CA GLU A 247 -1.96 6.57 -9.91
C GLU A 247 -1.74 7.62 -8.81
N PRO A 248 -0.48 8.02 -8.54
CA PRO A 248 -0.19 9.12 -7.62
C PRO A 248 -1.02 10.36 -7.97
N THR A 249 -1.82 10.83 -7.02
CA THR A 249 -2.87 11.82 -7.29
C THR A 249 -2.95 12.84 -6.17
N VAL A 250 -3.25 14.08 -6.53
CA VAL A 250 -3.56 15.16 -5.58
C VAL A 250 -5.06 15.23 -5.38
N ALA A 251 -5.49 15.34 -4.13
CA ALA A 251 -6.88 15.56 -3.77
C ALA A 251 -7.48 16.75 -4.53
N LYS A 252 -8.73 16.57 -4.96
CA LYS A 252 -9.47 17.58 -5.71
C LYS A 252 -10.03 18.66 -4.79
N PHE A 253 -10.38 18.27 -3.57
CA PHE A 253 -11.00 19.11 -2.56
C PHE A 253 -10.07 19.33 -1.37
N ILE A 254 -10.41 20.36 -0.58
CA ILE A 254 -9.76 20.62 0.71
C ILE A 254 -10.21 19.53 1.68
N PRO A 255 -9.32 19.00 2.54
CA PRO A 255 -9.72 17.98 3.50
C PRO A 255 -10.79 18.50 4.44
N ASP A 256 -11.83 17.68 4.63
CA ASP A 256 -12.93 18.00 5.54
C ASP A 256 -12.64 17.45 6.94
N MET A 257 -12.10 18.32 7.78
CA MET A 257 -11.82 18.01 9.19
C MET A 257 -13.03 18.20 10.10
N ARG A 258 -14.19 18.61 9.56
CA ARG A 258 -15.37 18.95 10.37
C ARG A 258 -16.08 17.66 10.79
N GLY A 259 -15.69 17.11 11.94
CA GLY A 259 -16.53 16.16 12.66
C GLY A 259 -17.74 16.91 13.26
N GLY A 260 -18.95 16.66 12.74
CA GLY A 260 -20.18 17.16 13.37
C GLY A 260 -21.29 17.59 12.40
N VAL A 261 -22.48 17.80 12.95
CA VAL A 261 -23.66 18.28 12.22
C VAL A 261 -23.60 19.80 12.13
N SER A 262 -23.61 20.34 10.92
CA SER A 262 -23.88 21.77 10.67
C SER A 262 -25.38 21.92 10.43
N PHE A 263 -26.12 22.45 11.41
CA PHE A 263 -27.53 22.78 11.23
C PHE A 263 -27.66 24.19 10.67
N PHE A 264 -28.39 24.31 9.56
CA PHE A 264 -28.78 25.58 8.97
C PHE A 264 -30.14 25.97 9.51
N MET A 265 -30.25 27.17 10.07
CA MET A 265 -31.51 27.75 10.49
C MET A 265 -31.85 28.87 9.51
N TYR A 266 -32.90 28.67 8.71
CA TYR A 266 -33.41 29.71 7.82
C TYR A 266 -34.45 30.52 8.57
N MET A 267 -34.30 31.84 8.57
CA MET A 267 -35.36 32.77 8.92
C MET A 267 -35.41 33.90 7.90
N HIS A 268 -36.61 34.17 7.38
CA HIS A 268 -36.91 35.19 6.38
C HIS A 268 -37.43 36.44 7.09
N LEU A 269 -36.94 37.61 6.67
CA LEU A 269 -37.50 38.92 7.03
C LEU A 269 -38.24 39.52 5.84
N ASP A 270 -39.44 40.03 6.12
CA ASP A 270 -40.08 41.18 5.47
C ASP A 270 -39.95 42.37 6.42
#